data_AF-A0A959JT06-F1
#
_entry.id   AF-A0A959JT06-F1
#
_cell.length_a   1.000
_cell.length_b   1.000
_cell.length_c   1.000
_cell.angle_alpha   90.00
_cell.angle_beta   90.00
_cell.angle_gamma   90.00
#
_symmetry.space_group_name_H-M   'P 1'
#
loop_
_entity.id
_entity.type
_entity.pdbx_description
1 polymer ?
#
loop_
_entity_poly.entity_id
_entity_poly.type
_entity_poly.pdbx_seq_one_letter_code
_entity_poly.pdbx_strand_id
1 'polypeptide(L)' 'KYIFNSPEMHIWHHAYELPKDQPYGVNFGITLALWDYIWKTDYIPYSGRDIKLGFPEVEEFPKTFWGQVKYGFGKGKS' A
#
# COMPACT_ATOMS: atom_id res chain seq x y z
N LYS A 1 11.91 4.00 -14.68
CA LYS A 1 10.43 3.87 -14.66
C LYS A 1 10.07 2.60 -15.41
N TYR A 2 9.23 1.75 -14.83
CA TYR A 2 8.88 0.40 -15.31
C TYR A 2 7.39 0.36 -15.69
N ILE A 3 7.01 -0.35 -16.75
CA ILE A 3 5.59 -0.46 -17.14
C ILE A 3 4.80 -1.32 -16.12
N PHE A 4 5.48 -2.32 -15.58
CA PHE A 4 4.97 -3.21 -14.53
C PHE A 4 5.46 -2.74 -13.15
N ASN A 5 4.69 -3.07 -12.12
CA ASN A 5 5.04 -2.77 -10.73
C ASN A 5 6.34 -3.53 -10.33
N SER A 6 7.26 -2.82 -9.67
CA SER A 6 8.53 -3.37 -9.17
C SER A 6 8.42 -3.72 -7.68
N PRO A 7 9.27 -4.62 -7.14
CA PRO A 7 9.25 -4.94 -5.71
C PRO A 7 9.33 -3.71 -4.81
N GLU A 8 10.17 -2.73 -5.15
CA GLU A 8 10.31 -1.48 -4.39
C GLU A 8 9.01 -0.67 -4.40
N MET A 9 8.35 -0.59 -5.55
CA MET A 9 7.08 0.11 -5.69
C MET A 9 5.99 -0.53 -4.83
N HIS A 10 5.92 -1.86 -4.83
CA HIS A 10 4.99 -2.61 -3.99
C HIS A 10 5.31 -2.48 -2.50
N ILE A 11 6.59 -2.42 -2.11
CA ILE A 11 6.98 -2.16 -0.72
C ILE A 11 6.46 -0.78 -0.27
N TRP A 12 6.66 0.26 -1.07
CA TRP A 12 6.19 1.61 -0.76
C TRP A 12 4.67 1.75 -0.74
N HIS A 13 3.94 0.94 -1.51
CA HIS A 13 2.49 0.85 -1.41
C HIS A 13 2.03 0.42 -0.01
N HIS A 14 2.80 -0.44 0.67
CA HIS A 14 2.51 -0.94 2.03
C HIS A 14 3.17 -0.11 3.14
N ALA A 15 3.84 0.99 2.81
CA ALA A 15 4.54 1.81 3.80
C ALA A 15 3.57 2.36 4.83
N TYR A 16 3.92 2.21 6.11
CA TYR A 16 3.13 2.79 7.21
C TYR A 16 3.18 4.32 7.18
N GLU A 17 4.34 4.86 6.83
CA GLU A 17 4.56 6.31 6.71
C GLU A 17 4.40 6.75 5.25
N LEU A 18 3.43 7.63 5.03
CA LEU A 18 3.14 8.20 3.71
C LEU A 18 3.85 9.55 3.52
N PRO A 19 4.19 9.93 2.27
CA PRO A 19 4.72 11.26 2.00
C PRO A 19 3.65 12.32 2.28
N LYS A 20 4.09 13.50 2.75
CA LYS A 20 3.21 14.56 3.26
C LYS A 20 2.19 15.07 2.24
N ASP A 21 2.54 15.00 0.96
CA ASP A 21 1.72 15.42 -0.18
C ASP A 21 0.78 14.33 -0.71
N GLN A 22 0.90 13.09 -0.22
CA GLN A 22 -0.01 11.97 -0.59
C GLN A 22 -0.54 11.25 0.66
N PRO A 23 -1.39 11.92 1.47
CA PRO A 23 -1.88 11.37 2.74
C PRO A 23 -2.84 10.18 2.59
N TYR A 24 -3.32 9.90 1.39
CA TYR A 24 -4.28 8.83 1.10
C TYR A 24 -3.63 7.56 0.54
N GLY A 25 -2.31 7.56 0.34
CA GLY A 25 -1.57 6.43 -0.19
C GLY A 25 -0.80 6.76 -1.46
N VAL A 26 0.03 5.81 -1.89
CA VAL A 26 0.91 5.90 -3.05
C VAL A 26 0.93 4.56 -3.80
N ASN A 27 1.43 4.55 -5.04
CA ASN A 27 1.71 3.34 -5.81
C ASN A 27 0.49 2.39 -5.92
N PHE A 28 -0.67 2.91 -6.30
CA PHE A 28 -1.94 2.18 -6.34
C PHE A 28 -1.99 1.08 -7.41
N GLY A 29 -1.22 1.22 -8.49
CA GLY A 29 -1.17 0.26 -9.58
C GLY A 29 -0.45 -1.02 -9.19
N ILE A 30 -1.18 -2.06 -8.79
CA ILE A 30 -0.59 -3.33 -8.31
C ILE A 30 0.15 -4.09 -9.42
N THR A 31 -0.44 -4.20 -10.62
CA THR A 31 0.19 -4.91 -11.76
C THR A 31 0.84 -3.93 -12.74
N LEU A 32 0.12 -2.86 -13.10
CA LEU A 32 0.56 -1.86 -14.07
C LEU A 32 0.94 -0.57 -13.34
N ALA A 33 2.25 -0.37 -13.14
CA ALA A 33 2.81 0.86 -12.58
C ALA A 33 2.57 2.09 -13.48
N LEU A 34 2.28 1.86 -14.76
CA LEU A 34 1.96 2.92 -15.73
C LEU A 34 0.85 3.86 -15.21
N TRP A 35 -0.14 3.32 -14.51
CA TRP A 35 -1.22 4.11 -13.93
C TRP A 35 -0.68 5.17 -12.96
N ASP A 36 0.21 4.80 -12.04
CA ASP A 36 0.78 5.76 -11.10
C ASP A 36 1.59 6.87 -11.77
N TYR A 37 2.22 6.58 -12.93
CA TYR A 37 2.92 7.61 -13.69
C TYR A 37 1.99 8.59 -14.40
N ILE A 38 0.81 8.13 -14.81
CA ILE A 38 -0.22 8.95 -15.44
C ILE A 38 -0.83 9.89 -14.39
N TRP A 39 -1.19 9.36 -13.21
CA TRP A 39 -1.83 10.13 -12.15
C TRP A 39 -0.88 10.74 -11.11
N LYS A 40 0.43 10.56 -11.28
CA LYS A 40 1.48 11.11 -10.40
C LYS A 40 1.39 10.62 -8.95
N THR A 41 0.98 9.37 -8.77
CA THR A 41 0.96 8.69 -7.48
C THR A 41 2.17 7.77 -7.27
N ASP A 42 3.17 7.85 -8.17
CA ASP A 42 4.42 7.09 -8.03
C ASP A 42 5.35 7.68 -6.97
N TYR A 43 5.74 6.86 -5.99
CA TYR A 43 6.61 7.21 -4.88
C TYR A 43 7.58 6.07 -4.55
N ILE A 44 8.86 6.25 -4.88
CA ILE A 44 9.93 5.27 -4.62
C ILE A 44 11.23 6.05 -4.32
N PRO A 45 11.39 6.63 -3.11
CA PRO A 45 12.58 7.44 -2.77
C PRO A 45 13.86 6.60 -2.64
N TYR A 46 13.75 5.33 -2.27
CA TYR A 46 14.84 4.34 -2.19
C TYR A 46 14.24 2.92 -2.16
N SER A 47 15.08 1.88 -1.99
CA SER A 47 14.66 0.47 -2.05
C SER A 47 13.49 0.09 -1.14
N GLY A 48 13.35 0.73 0.03
CA GLY A 48 12.26 0.45 0.97
C GLY A 48 12.42 -0.83 1.80
N ARG A 49 13.48 -1.63 1.61
CA ARG A 49 13.67 -2.96 2.25
C ARG A 49 13.38 -3.00 3.75
N ASP A 50 13.79 -1.98 4.49
CA ASP A 50 13.76 -1.94 5.95
C ASP A 50 12.70 -0.97 6.53
N ILE A 51 11.73 -0.54 5.72
CA ILE A 51 10.69 0.39 6.19
C ILE A 51 9.62 -0.32 7.03
N LYS A 52 8.97 0.44 7.92
CA LYS A 52 7.79 -0.04 8.63
C LYS A 52 6.63 -0.23 7.65
N LEU A 53 6.03 -1.41 7.66
CA LEU A 53 4.87 -1.75 6.84
C LEU A 53 3.59 -1.80 7.69
N GLY A 54 2.45 -1.64 7.03
CA GLY A 54 1.13 -1.80 7.63
C GLY A 54 0.38 -0.49 7.74
N PHE A 55 -0.62 -0.47 8.60
CA PHE A 55 -1.53 0.66 8.81
C PHE A 55 -1.83 0.80 10.32
N PRO A 56 -2.43 1.92 10.77
CA PRO A 56 -2.83 2.07 12.17
C PRO A 56 -3.70 0.89 12.63
N GLU A 57 -3.42 0.35 13.82
CA GLU A 57 -4.15 -0.81 14.39
C GLU A 57 -3.94 -2.14 13.65
N VAL A 58 -2.88 -2.26 12.82
CA VAL A 58 -2.53 -3.53 12.15
C VAL A 58 -2.31 -4.68 13.14
N GLU A 59 -1.89 -4.38 14.36
CA GLU A 59 -1.71 -5.36 15.43
C GLU A 59 -3.02 -6.05 15.86
N GLU A 60 -4.15 -5.33 15.72
CA GLU A 60 -5.51 -5.81 16.01
C GLU A 60 -6.16 -6.48 14.78
N PHE A 61 -5.57 -6.31 13.59
CA PHE A 61 -6.08 -6.88 12.36
C PHE A 61 -6.04 -8.42 12.37
N PRO A 62 -7.04 -9.12 11.80
CA PRO A 62 -7.05 -10.57 11.80
C PRO A 62 -5.78 -11.17 11.16
N LYS A 63 -5.19 -12.14 11.86
CA LYS A 63 -3.96 -12.81 11.41
C LYS A 63 -4.22 -14.09 10.62
N THR A 64 -5.48 -14.53 10.56
CA THR A 64 -5.87 -15.73 9.82
C THR A 64 -6.42 -15.35 8.45
N PHE A 65 -6.08 -16.14 7.42
CA PHE A 65 -6.55 -15.93 6.04
C PHE A 65 -8.06 -15.66 5.97
N TRP A 66 -8.86 -16.52 6.60
CA TRP A 66 -10.32 -16.36 6.61
C TRP A 66 -10.81 -15.18 7.44
N GLY A 67 -10.06 -14.75 8.46
CA GLY A 67 -10.34 -13.54 9.21
C GLY A 67 -10.18 -12.29 8.34
N GLN A 68 -9.08 -12.22 7.57
CA GLN A 68 -8.81 -11.09 6.68
C GLN A 68 -9.82 -11.00 5.53
N VAL A 69 -10.11 -12.12 4.87
CA VAL A 69 -11.10 -12.20 3.78
C VAL A 69 -12.49 -11.75 4.25
N LYS A 70 -12.88 -12.07 5.48
CA LYS A 70 -14.20 -11.73 6.03
C LYS A 70 -14.25 -10.37 6.73
N TYR A 71 -13.10 -9.77 7.09
CA TYR A 71 -13.02 -8.56 7.90
C TYR A 71 -13.84 -7.41 7.31
N GLY A 72 -13.76 -7.18 6.00
CA GLY A 72 -14.51 -6.13 5.30
C GLY A 72 -16.01 -6.38 5.14
N PHE A 73 -16.48 -7.61 5.40
CA PHE A 73 -17.90 -7.97 5.28
C PHE A 73 -18.64 -7.90 6.63
N GLY A 74 -17.94 -7.70 7.75
CA GLY A 74 -18.52 -7.63 9.09
C GLY A 74 -18.60 -6.20 9.63
N LYS A 75 -19.81 -5.75 10.02
CA LYS A 75 -20.16 -4.43 10.57
C LYS A 75 -19.45 -3.24 9.88
N GLY A 76 -20.18 -2.62 8.95
CA GLY A 76 -19.89 -1.26 8.51
C GLY A 76 -19.78 -0.34 9.73
N LYS A 77 -18.56 0.15 9.98
CA LYS A 77 -18.37 1.32 10.82
C LYS A 77 -18.65 2.53 9.92
N SER A 78 -19.87 3.06 10.06
CA SER A 78 -20.13 4.49 9.90
C SER A 78 -19.28 5.29 10.89
#